data_AF-A0A9E6UL31-F1
#
_entry.id   AF-A0A9E6UL31-F1
#
_cell.length_a   1.000
_cell.length_b   1.000
_cell.length_c   1.000
_cell.angle_alpha   90.00
_cell.angle_beta   90.00
_cell.angle_gamma   90.00
#
_symmetry.space_group_name_H-M   'P 1'
#
loop_
_entity.id
_entity.type
_entity.pdbx_description
1 polymer ?
#
loop_
_entity_poly.entity_id
_entity_poly.type
_entity_poly.pdbx_seq_one_letter_code
_entity_poly.pdbx_strand_id
1 'polypeptide(L)'
;MVNDNGGIFISKCTNFSVRGLAVGGGGIGSGIAFLYCDNFTADDVSASDMRYRLDEHPKDDAIQGIWMARCSKFKLRHAKASDIGGTDKRWAVFDNNRGLAVAGCNDFSVEDLDVRRVGQAVDFSGSGANERFRVIRGVAEDCYSWGFKFANSSITGEVVDAVSRRCGIGGFVITGPGDASNPLTGDVRFLRCLAEDVVGSHPNPSASYGFATDARQIARSYPRGVIFEECVARAGDLHCCMRVGFRNDVPVEMAEDRPNRAIRCRVEGPIEIPYMGF
;
A
#
# COMPACT_ATOMS: atom_id res chain seq x y z
N MET A 1 12.81 8.49 -17.66
CA MET A 1 12.66 7.93 -16.31
C MET A 1 12.43 9.10 -15.37
N VAL A 2 11.30 9.13 -14.67
CA VAL A 2 10.99 10.15 -13.65
C VAL A 2 11.61 9.78 -12.29
N ASN A 3 12.22 8.59 -12.21
CA ASN A 3 12.58 7.93 -10.95
C ASN A 3 13.99 8.24 -10.42
N ASP A 4 14.85 8.95 -11.17
CA ASP A 4 16.21 9.26 -10.70
C ASP A 4 16.32 10.61 -9.96
N ASN A 5 15.20 11.32 -9.80
CA ASN A 5 15.16 12.56 -9.05
C ASN A 5 14.70 12.28 -7.61
N GLY A 6 15.45 12.79 -6.64
CA GLY A 6 15.10 12.69 -5.23
C GLY A 6 15.56 13.92 -4.45
N GLY A 7 14.78 14.39 -3.48
CA GLY A 7 15.26 15.41 -2.54
C GLY A 7 16.42 14.86 -1.71
N ILE A 8 16.27 13.64 -1.20
CA ILE A 8 17.34 12.84 -0.62
C ILE A 8 17.40 11.51 -1.34
N PHE A 9 18.59 11.14 -1.81
CA PHE A 9 18.81 9.96 -2.63
C PHE A 9 20.03 9.18 -2.11
N ILE A 10 19.79 8.02 -1.51
CA ILE A 10 20.83 7.15 -0.96
C ILE A 10 20.81 5.85 -1.75
N SER A 11 21.94 5.50 -2.36
CA SER A 11 22.00 4.31 -3.19
C SER A 11 23.29 3.52 -3.05
N LYS A 12 23.18 2.20 -3.11
CA LYS A 12 24.32 1.26 -3.05
C LYS A 12 25.16 1.40 -1.77
N CYS A 13 24.50 1.78 -0.67
CA CYS A 13 25.13 1.91 0.65
C CYS A 13 24.78 0.72 1.54
N THR A 14 25.65 0.40 2.49
CA THR A 14 25.42 -0.63 3.50
C THR A 14 25.86 -0.17 4.89
N ASN A 15 25.29 -0.74 5.94
CA ASN A 15 25.67 -0.50 7.34
C ASN A 15 25.57 0.97 7.75
N PHE A 16 24.41 1.58 7.53
CA PHE A 16 24.20 2.99 7.83
C PHE A 16 22.89 3.22 8.59
N SER A 17 22.79 4.43 9.14
CA SER A 17 21.56 4.88 9.77
C SER A 17 21.27 6.31 9.36
N VAL A 18 19.99 6.62 9.25
CA VAL A 18 19.49 7.92 8.86
C VAL A 18 18.40 8.30 9.85
N ARG A 19 18.44 9.54 10.35
CA ARG A 19 17.50 10.01 11.36
C ARG A 19 17.13 11.48 11.19
N GLY A 20 15.86 11.80 11.41
CA GLY A 20 15.40 13.19 11.50
C GLY A 20 15.48 13.92 10.16
N LEU A 21 15.18 13.21 9.07
CA LEU A 21 15.15 13.82 7.74
C LEU A 21 13.76 14.35 7.42
N ALA A 22 13.71 15.52 6.80
CA ALA A 22 12.49 16.09 6.26
C ALA A 22 12.76 16.62 4.86
N VAL A 23 11.90 16.24 3.91
CA VAL A 23 11.92 16.72 2.53
C VAL A 23 10.54 17.26 2.18
N GLY A 24 10.50 18.40 1.49
CA GLY A 24 9.29 18.92 0.88
C GLY A 24 9.60 19.73 -0.37
N GLY A 25 8.58 20.35 -0.96
CA GLY A 25 8.74 21.26 -2.10
C GLY A 25 8.09 20.78 -3.41
N GLY A 26 8.60 21.26 -4.54
CA GLY A 26 7.98 21.05 -5.84
C GLY A 26 8.78 20.14 -6.77
N GLY A 27 8.10 19.42 -7.65
CA GLY A 27 8.72 18.65 -8.73
C GLY A 27 8.26 17.20 -8.81
N ILE A 28 8.83 16.48 -9.76
CA ILE A 28 8.60 15.05 -9.98
C ILE A 28 9.74 14.24 -9.33
N GLY A 29 9.47 12.97 -9.01
CA GLY A 29 10.43 12.06 -8.38
C GLY A 29 10.11 11.74 -6.92
N SER A 30 11.12 11.38 -6.15
CA SER A 30 10.94 10.95 -4.75
C SER A 30 11.28 12.07 -3.77
N GLY A 31 10.60 12.12 -2.62
CA GLY A 31 11.07 12.94 -1.50
C GLY A 31 12.36 12.34 -0.96
N ILE A 32 12.27 11.09 -0.52
CA ILE A 32 13.38 10.30 0.01
C ILE A 32 13.42 8.97 -0.75
N ALA A 33 14.58 8.63 -1.32
CA ALA A 33 14.80 7.36 -2.01
C ALA A 33 15.96 6.58 -1.38
N PHE A 34 15.73 5.29 -1.12
CA PHE A 34 16.75 4.31 -0.75
C PHE A 34 16.76 3.20 -1.80
N LEU A 35 17.84 3.10 -2.57
CA LEU A 35 17.92 2.17 -3.70
C LEU A 35 19.14 1.27 -3.60
N TYR A 36 18.97 -0.04 -3.70
CA TYR A 36 20.08 -1.01 -3.64
C TYR A 36 20.87 -0.93 -2.32
N CYS A 37 20.21 -0.57 -1.23
CA CYS A 37 20.82 -0.45 0.10
C CYS A 37 20.62 -1.72 0.92
N ASP A 38 21.60 -2.07 1.77
CA ASP A 38 21.54 -3.25 2.64
C ASP A 38 21.88 -2.92 4.09
N ASN A 39 21.22 -3.56 5.04
CA ASN A 39 21.51 -3.45 6.48
C ASN A 39 21.52 -2.00 7.00
N PHE A 40 20.34 -1.38 7.07
CA PHE A 40 20.22 0.02 7.51
C PHE A 40 18.98 0.29 8.34
N THR A 41 18.98 1.44 9.01
CA THR A 41 17.79 1.97 9.69
C THR A 41 17.50 3.39 9.21
N ALA A 42 16.25 3.66 8.89
CA ALA A 42 15.72 5.00 8.68
C ALA A 42 14.66 5.25 9.76
N ASP A 43 14.88 6.26 10.59
CA ASP A 43 14.03 6.56 11.75
C ASP A 43 13.62 8.04 11.74
N ASP A 44 12.35 8.34 11.95
CA ASP A 44 11.83 9.72 11.94
C ASP A 44 12.20 10.46 10.65
N VAL A 45 11.80 9.87 9.51
CA VAL A 45 12.01 10.44 8.17
C VAL A 45 10.67 10.89 7.57
N SER A 46 10.64 12.03 6.92
CA SER A 46 9.40 12.63 6.43
C SER A 46 9.53 13.21 5.03
N ALA A 47 8.49 13.01 4.23
CA ALA A 47 8.29 13.63 2.93
C ALA A 47 6.90 14.30 2.93
N SER A 48 6.84 15.63 2.95
CA SER A 48 5.59 16.37 3.06
C SER A 48 5.48 17.54 2.10
N ASP A 49 4.26 17.96 1.81
CA ASP A 49 3.97 19.16 1.02
C ASP A 49 4.63 19.13 -0.36
N MET A 50 4.53 17.98 -1.02
CA MET A 50 5.19 17.70 -2.29
C MET A 50 4.21 17.83 -3.45
N ARG A 51 4.47 18.75 -4.38
CA ARG A 51 3.56 19.05 -5.51
C ARG A 51 4.26 19.07 -6.86
N TYR A 52 3.64 18.48 -7.87
CA TYR A 52 4.07 18.64 -9.27
C TYR A 52 3.01 19.31 -10.14
N ARG A 53 3.47 19.89 -11.24
CA ARG A 53 2.64 20.38 -12.34
C ARG A 53 3.24 19.88 -13.65
N LEU A 54 2.49 19.06 -14.37
CA LEU A 54 2.87 18.54 -15.68
C LEU A 54 1.93 19.07 -16.75
N ASP A 55 2.43 19.06 -17.98
CA ASP A 55 1.67 19.49 -19.15
C ASP A 55 0.72 18.40 -19.68
N GLU A 56 1.04 17.16 -19.35
CA GLU A 56 0.31 15.97 -19.73
C GLU A 56 0.09 15.09 -18.50
N HIS A 57 -0.96 14.27 -18.56
CA HIS A 57 -1.26 13.29 -17.53
C HIS A 57 -0.09 12.29 -17.43
N PRO A 58 0.47 12.06 -16.23
CA PRO A 58 1.56 11.11 -16.08
C PRO A 58 1.06 9.69 -16.40
N LYS A 59 1.87 8.92 -17.13
CA LYS A 59 1.53 7.52 -17.49
C LYS A 59 1.82 6.52 -16.38
N ASP A 60 2.57 6.95 -15.36
CA ASP A 60 3.06 6.14 -14.25
C ASP A 60 3.30 7.04 -13.03
N ASP A 61 3.79 6.47 -11.93
CA ASP A 61 4.10 7.18 -10.68
C ASP A 61 4.95 8.43 -10.94
N ALA A 62 4.35 9.61 -10.75
CA ALA A 62 4.99 10.90 -11.02
C ALA A 62 5.77 11.43 -9.80
N ILE A 63 5.29 11.10 -8.61
CA ILE A 63 5.88 11.55 -7.35
C ILE A 63 5.66 10.52 -6.24
N GLN A 64 6.67 10.34 -5.40
CA GLN A 64 6.65 9.40 -4.28
C GLN A 64 7.19 10.10 -3.03
N GLY A 65 6.56 9.90 -1.88
CA GLY A 65 7.09 10.44 -0.63
C GLY A 65 8.39 9.74 -0.26
N ILE A 66 8.29 8.44 -0.01
CA ILE A 66 9.40 7.57 0.31
C ILE A 66 9.43 6.41 -0.68
N TRP A 67 10.56 6.20 -1.34
CA TRP A 67 10.77 5.09 -2.27
C TRP A 67 11.87 4.16 -1.78
N MET A 68 11.54 2.88 -1.65
CA MET A 68 12.44 1.81 -1.28
C MET A 68 12.50 0.81 -2.43
N ALA A 69 13.65 0.63 -3.06
CA ALA A 69 13.77 -0.38 -4.11
C ALA A 69 15.04 -1.20 -4.02
N ARG A 70 14.88 -2.51 -4.19
CA ARG A 70 16.00 -3.47 -4.19
C ARG A 70 16.83 -3.39 -2.89
N CYS A 71 16.17 -3.10 -1.78
CA CYS A 71 16.79 -3.00 -0.47
C CYS A 71 16.62 -4.29 0.35
N SER A 72 17.55 -4.54 1.26
CA SER A 72 17.49 -5.69 2.16
C SER A 72 17.85 -5.34 3.59
N LYS A 73 17.33 -6.11 4.56
CA LYS A 73 17.71 -6.02 5.98
C LYS A 73 17.55 -4.62 6.58
N PHE A 74 16.43 -3.96 6.31
CA PHE A 74 16.21 -2.59 6.79
C PHE A 74 15.06 -2.47 7.79
N LYS A 75 15.11 -1.38 8.57
CA LYS A 75 14.02 -0.95 9.44
C LYS A 75 13.65 0.48 9.12
N LEU A 76 12.39 0.72 8.77
CA LEU A 76 11.81 2.06 8.59
C LEU A 76 10.88 2.34 9.77
N ARG A 77 11.19 3.35 10.59
CA ARG A 77 10.41 3.65 11.81
C ARG A 77 9.97 5.10 11.84
N HIS A 78 8.77 5.33 12.37
CA HIS A 78 8.20 6.68 12.54
C HIS A 78 8.22 7.52 11.25
N ALA A 79 8.13 6.86 10.10
CA ALA A 79 8.22 7.52 8.81
C ALA A 79 6.88 8.20 8.47
N LYS A 80 6.95 9.33 7.79
CA LYS A 80 5.77 10.13 7.44
C LYS A 80 5.75 10.50 5.96
N ALA A 81 4.60 10.38 5.33
CA ALA A 81 4.38 10.91 3.99
C ALA A 81 3.03 11.62 3.93
N SER A 82 3.00 12.93 3.66
CA SER A 82 1.74 13.66 3.64
C SER A 82 1.65 14.75 2.58
N ASP A 83 0.43 15.05 2.16
CA ASP A 83 0.17 16.19 1.26
C ASP A 83 0.92 16.10 -0.05
N ILE A 84 0.93 14.90 -0.64
CA ILE A 84 1.63 14.60 -1.89
C ILE A 84 0.61 14.53 -3.03
N GLY A 85 0.90 15.19 -4.15
CA GLY A 85 0.03 15.12 -5.33
C GLY A 85 0.47 16.03 -6.46
N GLY A 86 -0.35 16.18 -7.48
CA GLY A 86 -0.04 17.09 -8.58
C GLY A 86 -1.21 17.38 -9.50
N THR A 87 -0.90 18.05 -10.60
CA THR A 87 -1.89 18.43 -11.63
C THR A 87 -1.32 18.21 -13.04
N ASP A 88 -2.19 17.92 -14.01
CA ASP A 88 -1.86 17.78 -15.44
C ASP A 88 -2.32 18.99 -16.28
N LYS A 89 -2.17 20.21 -15.75
CA LYS A 89 -2.77 21.48 -16.21
C LYS A 89 -4.31 21.52 -16.25
N ARG A 90 -5.00 20.37 -16.34
CA ARG A 90 -6.46 20.28 -16.47
C ARG A 90 -7.13 19.80 -15.19
N TRP A 91 -6.55 18.82 -14.52
CA TRP A 91 -7.13 18.13 -13.38
C TRP A 91 -6.10 17.92 -12.28
N ALA A 92 -6.61 17.73 -11.06
CA ALA A 92 -5.79 17.19 -9.99
C ALA A 92 -5.58 15.69 -10.23
N VAL A 93 -4.33 15.25 -10.13
CA VAL A 93 -3.90 13.90 -10.42
C VAL A 93 -3.47 13.25 -9.11
N PHE A 94 -4.28 12.31 -8.65
CA PHE A 94 -4.09 11.62 -7.38
C PHE A 94 -3.78 10.14 -7.53
N ASP A 95 -4.13 9.51 -8.64
CA ASP A 95 -3.90 8.08 -8.90
C ASP A 95 -2.42 7.71 -9.08
N ASN A 96 -1.59 8.65 -9.54
CA ASN A 96 -0.18 8.42 -9.90
C ASN A 96 0.82 8.97 -8.86
N ASN A 97 0.50 8.90 -7.58
CA ASN A 97 1.43 9.26 -6.51
C ASN A 97 1.32 8.36 -5.28
N ARG A 98 2.46 8.18 -4.60
CA ARG A 98 2.62 7.24 -3.49
C ARG A 98 3.13 7.91 -2.23
N GLY A 99 2.61 7.51 -1.07
CA GLY A 99 3.22 7.90 0.21
C GLY A 99 4.50 7.11 0.47
N LEU A 100 4.37 5.78 0.55
CA LEU A 100 5.47 4.82 0.63
C LEU A 100 5.36 3.82 -0.53
N ALA A 101 6.39 3.73 -1.35
CA ALA A 101 6.51 2.72 -2.40
C ALA A 101 7.67 1.76 -2.11
N VAL A 102 7.42 0.45 -2.21
CA VAL A 102 8.40 -0.60 -1.94
C VAL A 102 8.42 -1.61 -3.09
N ALA A 103 9.58 -1.82 -3.70
CA ALA A 103 9.74 -2.71 -4.84
C ALA A 103 10.99 -3.60 -4.77
N GLY A 104 10.79 -4.92 -4.79
CA GLY A 104 11.86 -5.89 -4.83
C GLY A 104 12.73 -5.92 -3.57
N CYS A 105 12.12 -5.67 -2.39
CA CYS A 105 12.80 -5.59 -1.11
C CYS A 105 12.65 -6.88 -0.29
N ASN A 106 13.61 -7.18 0.60
CA ASN A 106 13.51 -8.36 1.46
C ASN A 106 14.01 -8.13 2.90
N ASP A 107 13.52 -8.95 3.83
CA ASP A 107 13.96 -8.98 5.23
C ASP A 107 13.85 -7.61 5.90
N PHE A 108 12.65 -7.03 5.94
CA PHE A 108 12.48 -5.65 6.41
C PHE A 108 11.29 -5.43 7.32
N SER A 109 11.36 -4.38 8.16
CA SER A 109 10.21 -3.90 8.93
C SER A 109 9.88 -2.44 8.64
N VAL A 110 8.58 -2.14 8.67
CA VAL A 110 8.02 -0.79 8.65
C VAL A 110 7.18 -0.63 9.91
N GLU A 111 7.53 0.33 10.76
CA GLU A 111 6.95 0.48 12.10
C GLU A 111 6.46 1.92 12.30
N ASP A 112 5.24 2.09 12.82
CA ASP A 112 4.69 3.41 13.17
C ASP A 112 4.66 4.40 11.99
N LEU A 113 4.32 3.90 10.80
CA LEU A 113 4.19 4.69 9.58
C LEU A 113 2.94 5.60 9.64
N ASP A 114 3.06 6.85 9.18
CA ASP A 114 1.93 7.77 9.08
C ASP A 114 1.84 8.37 7.66
N VAL A 115 0.88 7.89 6.86
CA VAL A 115 0.67 8.37 5.49
C VAL A 115 -0.71 9.00 5.36
N ARG A 116 -0.77 10.28 4.94
CA ARG A 116 -2.03 11.01 4.82
C ARG A 116 -2.16 11.85 3.56
N ARG A 117 -3.36 11.97 2.99
CA ARG A 117 -3.65 12.91 1.89
C ARG A 117 -2.71 12.73 0.70
N VAL A 118 -2.58 11.47 0.28
CA VAL A 118 -1.84 11.06 -0.91
C VAL A 118 -2.74 10.23 -1.82
N GLY A 119 -2.21 9.82 -2.95
CA GLY A 119 -2.87 8.95 -3.92
C GLY A 119 -3.09 7.55 -3.40
N GLN A 120 -1.99 6.80 -3.33
CA GLN A 120 -1.95 5.46 -2.75
C GLN A 120 -0.98 5.51 -1.56
N ALA A 121 -1.45 5.16 -0.35
CA ALA A 121 -0.70 5.41 0.87
C ALA A 121 0.55 4.52 0.96
N VAL A 122 0.34 3.21 1.01
CA VAL A 122 1.40 2.20 1.06
C VAL A 122 1.25 1.29 -0.14
N ASP A 123 2.31 1.19 -0.95
CA ASP A 123 2.35 0.34 -2.13
C ASP A 123 3.56 -0.57 -2.13
N PHE A 124 3.33 -1.85 -1.86
CA PHE A 124 4.33 -2.89 -2.02
C PHE A 124 4.04 -3.54 -3.36
N SER A 125 4.60 -2.96 -4.42
CA SER A 125 4.39 -3.43 -5.79
C SER A 125 5.66 -3.30 -6.63
N GLY A 126 5.54 -3.20 -7.96
CA GLY A 126 6.66 -3.06 -8.87
C GLY A 126 7.40 -4.38 -9.16
N SER A 127 8.66 -4.24 -9.55
CA SER A 127 9.48 -5.36 -10.03
C SER A 127 10.20 -6.09 -8.91
N GLY A 128 10.22 -7.43 -8.97
CA GLY A 128 10.84 -8.29 -7.96
C GLY A 128 9.97 -8.51 -6.72
N ALA A 129 10.28 -9.56 -5.97
CA ALA A 129 9.53 -9.96 -4.78
C ALA A 129 9.74 -8.98 -3.63
N ASN A 130 8.65 -8.63 -2.94
CA ASN A 130 8.68 -7.99 -1.63
C ASN A 130 8.45 -9.09 -0.58
N GLU A 131 9.51 -9.54 0.10
CA GLU A 131 9.47 -10.78 0.88
C GLU A 131 10.02 -10.68 2.30
N ARG A 132 9.49 -11.52 3.20
CA ARG A 132 9.87 -11.56 4.62
C ARG A 132 9.77 -10.18 5.26
N PHE A 133 8.62 -9.55 5.06
CA PHE A 133 8.36 -8.20 5.54
C PHE A 133 7.43 -8.19 6.74
N ARG A 134 7.54 -7.13 7.54
CA ARG A 134 6.58 -6.85 8.60
C ARG A 134 6.19 -5.38 8.66
N VAL A 135 4.90 -5.09 8.58
CA VAL A 135 4.33 -3.76 8.84
C VAL A 135 3.68 -3.80 10.21
N ILE A 136 4.18 -3.03 11.16
CA ILE A 136 3.70 -3.02 12.55
C ILE A 136 3.15 -1.65 12.87
N ARG A 137 1.86 -1.60 13.19
CA ARG A 137 1.10 -0.37 13.32
C ARG A 137 1.21 0.45 12.03
N GLY A 138 0.64 1.64 12.09
CA GLY A 138 0.70 2.60 11.02
C GLY A 138 -0.68 2.96 10.48
N VAL A 139 -0.74 4.13 9.90
CA VAL A 139 -1.97 4.79 9.50
C VAL A 139 -1.87 5.17 8.03
N ALA A 140 -2.89 4.80 7.26
CA ALA A 140 -3.19 5.36 5.96
C ALA A 140 -4.52 6.12 6.08
N GLU A 141 -4.52 7.43 5.86
CA GLU A 141 -5.71 8.26 6.06
C GLU A 141 -5.94 9.24 4.91
N ASP A 142 -7.20 9.44 4.52
CA ASP A 142 -7.61 10.41 3.47
C ASP A 142 -6.87 10.20 2.14
N CYS A 143 -6.69 8.94 1.75
CA CYS A 143 -5.98 8.60 0.51
C CYS A 143 -6.94 8.42 -0.66
N TYR A 144 -6.52 8.84 -1.85
CA TYR A 144 -7.37 8.83 -3.04
C TYR A 144 -7.86 7.43 -3.40
N SER A 145 -7.00 6.41 -3.34
CA SER A 145 -7.38 5.07 -3.76
C SER A 145 -7.12 3.99 -2.70
N TRP A 146 -5.88 3.76 -2.32
CA TRP A 146 -5.51 2.60 -1.51
C TRP A 146 -4.86 3.03 -0.21
N GLY A 147 -5.28 2.41 0.90
CA GLY A 147 -4.54 2.53 2.15
C GLY A 147 -3.28 1.68 2.11
N PHE A 148 -3.45 0.35 2.16
CA PHE A 148 -2.36 -0.61 2.08
C PHE A 148 -2.55 -1.54 0.89
N LYS A 149 -1.66 -1.44 -0.09
CA LYS A 149 -1.67 -2.24 -1.31
C LYS A 149 -0.44 -3.13 -1.39
N PHE A 150 -0.69 -4.42 -1.52
CA PHE A 150 0.31 -5.48 -1.68
C PHE A 150 0.08 -6.13 -3.03
N ALA A 151 0.56 -5.50 -4.09
CA ALA A 151 0.21 -5.89 -5.46
C ALA A 151 1.37 -6.60 -6.14
N ASN A 152 1.03 -7.61 -6.94
CA ASN A 152 1.89 -8.31 -7.90
C ASN A 152 3.06 -9.12 -7.34
N SER A 153 3.66 -8.76 -6.21
CA SER A 153 4.95 -9.32 -5.80
C SER A 153 5.17 -9.50 -4.29
N SER A 154 4.14 -9.27 -3.47
CA SER A 154 4.24 -9.46 -2.01
C SER A 154 4.14 -10.93 -1.63
N ILE A 155 5.17 -11.45 -0.97
CA ILE A 155 5.27 -12.88 -0.61
C ILE A 155 5.76 -13.01 0.82
N THR A 156 5.10 -13.80 1.66
CA THR A 156 5.57 -14.08 3.04
C THR A 156 5.74 -12.79 3.85
N GLY A 157 4.68 -12.33 4.48
CA GLY A 157 4.76 -11.12 5.31
C GLY A 157 3.61 -10.96 6.27
N GLU A 158 3.74 -9.98 7.15
CA GLU A 158 2.74 -9.67 8.17
C GLU A 158 2.42 -8.17 8.20
N VAL A 159 1.14 -7.85 8.35
CA VAL A 159 0.63 -6.51 8.61
C VAL A 159 -0.15 -6.58 9.91
N VAL A 160 0.27 -5.82 10.92
CA VAL A 160 -0.19 -6.02 12.30
C VAL A 160 -0.63 -4.69 12.89
N ASP A 161 -1.85 -4.63 13.43
CA ASP A 161 -2.39 -3.45 14.12
C ASP A 161 -2.39 -2.16 13.25
N ALA A 162 -2.47 -2.30 11.93
CA ALA A 162 -2.51 -1.18 10.98
C ALA A 162 -3.93 -0.64 10.77
N VAL A 163 -4.05 0.64 10.47
CA VAL A 163 -5.34 1.34 10.27
C VAL A 163 -5.37 1.99 8.90
N SER A 164 -6.39 1.68 8.13
CA SER A 164 -6.73 2.35 6.89
C SER A 164 -8.08 3.06 7.06
N ARG A 165 -8.10 4.39 6.93
CA ARG A 165 -9.29 5.20 7.16
C ARG A 165 -9.57 6.15 6.00
N ARG A 166 -10.84 6.28 5.59
CA ARG A 166 -11.26 7.25 4.56
C ARG A 166 -10.44 7.16 3.26
N CYS A 167 -10.05 5.94 2.90
CA CYS A 167 -9.40 5.65 1.62
C CYS A 167 -10.46 5.41 0.54
N GLY A 168 -10.19 5.79 -0.72
CA GLY A 168 -11.21 5.78 -1.78
C GLY A 168 -11.71 4.41 -2.24
N ILE A 169 -10.79 3.51 -2.61
CA ILE A 169 -11.10 2.21 -3.23
C ILE A 169 -10.94 1.07 -2.22
N GLY A 170 -9.82 1.00 -1.50
CA GLY A 170 -9.55 -0.15 -0.63
C GLY A 170 -8.79 0.21 0.63
N GLY A 171 -9.20 -0.41 1.73
CA GLY A 171 -8.50 -0.34 3.00
C GLY A 171 -7.18 -1.09 2.93
N PHE A 172 -7.29 -2.41 2.73
CA PHE A 172 -6.20 -3.37 2.55
C PHE A 172 -6.50 -4.22 1.31
N VAL A 173 -5.56 -4.26 0.37
CA VAL A 173 -5.69 -5.07 -0.84
C VAL A 173 -4.42 -5.86 -1.09
N ILE A 174 -4.57 -7.11 -1.46
CA ILE A 174 -3.51 -7.95 -1.99
C ILE A 174 -3.93 -8.55 -3.32
N THR A 175 -3.09 -8.44 -4.35
CA THR A 175 -3.47 -8.83 -5.71
C THR A 175 -2.52 -9.88 -6.26
N GLY A 176 -3.04 -10.77 -7.11
CA GLY A 176 -2.20 -11.69 -7.88
C GLY A 176 -1.21 -10.95 -8.80
N PRO A 177 -0.30 -11.69 -9.46
CA PRO A 177 0.67 -11.11 -10.39
C PRO A 177 -0.02 -10.39 -11.55
N GLY A 178 0.45 -9.17 -11.84
CA GLY A 178 0.00 -8.38 -12.99
C GLY A 178 0.66 -8.80 -14.32
N ASP A 179 1.81 -9.46 -14.26
CA ASP A 179 2.56 -9.97 -15.42
C ASP A 179 3.10 -11.38 -15.11
N ALA A 180 3.33 -12.20 -16.15
CA ALA A 180 3.81 -13.58 -15.99
C ALA A 180 5.23 -13.68 -15.36
N SER A 181 6.02 -12.62 -15.44
CA SER A 181 7.34 -12.52 -14.82
C SER A 181 7.29 -12.13 -13.34
N ASN A 182 6.14 -11.70 -12.83
CA ASN A 182 5.99 -11.34 -11.43
C ASN A 182 5.98 -12.59 -10.52
N PRO A 183 6.58 -12.49 -9.32
CA PRO A 183 6.47 -13.52 -8.31
C PRO A 183 5.00 -13.80 -7.92
N LEU A 184 4.70 -15.07 -7.61
CA LEU A 184 3.34 -15.46 -7.20
C LEU A 184 3.04 -14.93 -5.79
N THR A 185 2.14 -13.96 -5.71
CA THR A 185 1.79 -13.25 -4.47
C THR A 185 1.08 -14.18 -3.48
N GLY A 186 1.48 -14.19 -2.21
CA GLY A 186 0.81 -15.05 -1.22
C GLY A 186 1.50 -15.12 0.13
N ASP A 187 0.91 -15.94 1.02
CA ASP A 187 1.39 -16.21 2.37
C ASP A 187 1.57 -14.92 3.22
N VAL A 188 0.62 -13.99 3.08
CA VAL A 188 0.60 -12.72 3.83
C VAL A 188 -0.52 -12.74 4.88
N ARG A 189 -0.19 -12.35 6.11
CA ARG A 189 -1.14 -12.24 7.21
C ARG A 189 -1.44 -10.80 7.55
N PHE A 190 -2.71 -10.48 7.73
CA PHE A 190 -3.21 -9.24 8.27
C PHE A 190 -3.83 -9.54 9.63
N LEU A 191 -3.26 -8.97 10.70
CA LEU A 191 -3.61 -9.27 12.08
C LEU A 191 -4.14 -8.01 12.75
N ARG A 192 -5.36 -8.06 13.29
CA ARG A 192 -5.99 -6.96 14.04
C ARG A 192 -5.96 -5.61 13.32
N CYS A 193 -6.06 -5.64 11.99
CA CYS A 193 -6.10 -4.44 11.17
C CYS A 193 -7.53 -3.85 11.12
N LEU A 194 -7.62 -2.53 10.96
CA LEU A 194 -8.90 -1.81 10.85
C LEU A 194 -8.99 -1.10 9.50
N ALA A 195 -10.02 -1.43 8.73
CA ALA A 195 -10.44 -0.65 7.58
C ALA A 195 -11.72 0.13 7.96
N GLU A 196 -11.67 1.46 7.93
CA GLU A 196 -12.75 2.33 8.39
C GLU A 196 -13.14 3.35 7.30
N ASP A 197 -14.43 3.45 6.99
CA ASP A 197 -14.98 4.43 6.05
C ASP A 197 -14.30 4.40 4.67
N VAL A 198 -14.03 3.21 4.14
CA VAL A 198 -13.44 3.05 2.81
C VAL A 198 -14.50 3.37 1.76
N VAL A 199 -14.56 4.64 1.39
CA VAL A 199 -15.29 5.19 0.24
C VAL A 199 -14.64 6.48 -0.28
N GLY A 200 -13.58 6.97 0.39
CA GLY A 200 -13.03 8.33 0.40
C GLY A 200 -13.16 9.19 -0.85
N SER A 201 -12.04 9.68 -1.38
CA SER A 201 -12.02 10.68 -2.47
C SER A 201 -12.21 10.12 -3.88
N HIS A 202 -12.45 8.81 -4.02
CA HIS A 202 -12.62 8.18 -5.33
C HIS A 202 -14.10 8.23 -5.78
N PRO A 203 -14.44 8.72 -6.98
CA PRO A 203 -15.83 8.95 -7.39
C PRO A 203 -16.62 7.67 -7.72
N ASN A 204 -16.01 6.49 -7.59
CA ASN A 204 -16.66 5.22 -7.88
C ASN A 204 -16.87 4.38 -6.60
N PRO A 205 -18.00 4.58 -5.89
CA PRO A 205 -18.31 3.82 -4.68
C PRO A 205 -18.61 2.35 -4.96
N SER A 206 -18.87 1.96 -6.23
CA SER A 206 -19.21 0.57 -6.56
C SER A 206 -18.03 -0.40 -6.41
N ALA A 207 -16.82 0.09 -6.12
CA ALA A 207 -15.63 -0.72 -5.97
C ALA A 207 -14.93 -0.48 -4.62
N SER A 208 -15.67 -0.17 -3.55
CA SER A 208 -15.08 0.06 -2.24
C SER A 208 -15.01 -1.21 -1.37
N TYR A 209 -13.83 -1.51 -0.82
CA TYR A 209 -13.64 -2.69 0.03
C TYR A 209 -12.76 -2.43 1.25
N GLY A 210 -13.16 -2.99 2.40
CA GLY A 210 -12.33 -2.97 3.61
C GLY A 210 -11.05 -3.78 3.41
N PHE A 211 -11.23 -5.06 3.10
CA PHE A 211 -10.17 -6.04 2.86
C PHE A 211 -10.47 -6.81 1.57
N ALA A 212 -9.47 -6.98 0.71
CA ALA A 212 -9.65 -7.70 -0.55
C ALA A 212 -8.45 -8.55 -0.95
N THR A 213 -8.73 -9.73 -1.48
CA THR A 213 -7.84 -10.45 -2.38
C THR A 213 -8.39 -10.33 -3.81
N ASP A 214 -7.55 -9.87 -4.74
CA ASP A 214 -7.93 -9.64 -6.15
C ASP A 214 -7.18 -10.63 -7.07
N ALA A 215 -7.94 -11.52 -7.69
CA ALA A 215 -7.45 -12.50 -8.64
C ALA A 215 -7.22 -11.83 -10.01
N ARG A 216 -5.95 -11.76 -10.43
CA ARG A 216 -5.57 -11.20 -11.74
C ARG A 216 -5.63 -12.27 -12.82
N GLN A 217 -5.84 -11.84 -14.07
CA GLN A 217 -6.02 -12.76 -15.21
C GLN A 217 -4.83 -13.71 -15.44
N ILE A 218 -3.61 -13.26 -15.12
CA ILE A 218 -2.37 -14.00 -15.33
C ILE A 218 -2.30 -15.26 -14.46
N ALA A 219 -2.71 -15.16 -13.20
CA ALA A 219 -2.74 -16.27 -12.27
C ALA A 219 -4.00 -16.17 -11.40
N ARG A 220 -5.13 -16.63 -11.96
CA ARG A 220 -6.45 -16.54 -11.32
C ARG A 220 -6.55 -17.24 -9.97
N SER A 221 -5.64 -18.17 -9.72
CA SER A 221 -5.58 -18.88 -8.46
C SER A 221 -4.76 -18.15 -7.38
N TYR A 222 -4.26 -16.95 -7.65
CA TYR A 222 -3.47 -16.14 -6.72
C TYR A 222 -4.12 -14.76 -6.50
N PRO A 223 -3.96 -14.15 -5.31
CA PRO A 223 -3.05 -14.56 -4.23
C PRO A 223 -3.56 -15.73 -3.39
N ARG A 224 -2.66 -16.50 -2.77
CA ARG A 224 -2.99 -17.65 -1.90
C ARG A 224 -2.41 -17.52 -0.52
N GLY A 225 -2.93 -18.27 0.44
CA GLY A 225 -2.45 -18.28 1.82
C GLY A 225 -2.61 -16.93 2.51
N VAL A 226 -3.49 -16.06 2.00
CA VAL A 226 -3.77 -14.76 2.61
C VAL A 226 -4.70 -14.96 3.80
N ILE A 227 -4.29 -14.49 4.98
CA ILE A 227 -5.09 -14.64 6.19
C ILE A 227 -5.41 -13.25 6.75
N PHE A 228 -6.69 -12.91 6.78
CA PHE A 228 -7.22 -11.83 7.61
C PHE A 228 -7.62 -12.43 8.96
N GLU A 229 -7.03 -11.98 10.06
CA GLU A 229 -7.29 -12.51 11.40
C GLU A 229 -7.57 -11.36 12.37
N GLU A 230 -8.72 -11.44 13.06
CA GLU A 230 -9.17 -10.42 14.02
C GLU A 230 -9.28 -9.01 13.42
N CYS A 231 -9.41 -8.92 12.09
CA CYS A 231 -9.55 -7.66 11.37
C CYS A 231 -10.98 -7.13 11.44
N VAL A 232 -11.12 -5.81 11.35
CA VAL A 232 -12.42 -5.13 11.40
C VAL A 232 -12.61 -4.26 10.18
N ALA A 233 -13.70 -4.48 9.43
CA ALA A 233 -14.21 -3.54 8.44
C ALA A 233 -15.34 -2.73 9.08
N ARG A 234 -15.22 -1.41 9.12
CA ARG A 234 -16.18 -0.51 9.77
C ARG A 234 -16.64 0.59 8.82
N ALA A 235 -17.93 0.92 8.88
CA ALA A 235 -18.50 2.14 8.33
C ALA A 235 -19.21 2.93 9.45
N GLY A 236 -18.93 4.22 9.57
CA GLY A 236 -19.45 5.08 10.63
C GLY A 236 -20.86 5.63 10.36
N ASP A 237 -21.24 5.80 9.10
CA ASP A 237 -22.57 6.33 8.72
C ASP A 237 -23.06 5.78 7.37
N LEU A 238 -24.35 6.04 7.06
CA LEU A 238 -25.03 5.65 5.81
C LEU A 238 -24.58 6.46 4.58
N HIS A 239 -23.71 7.45 4.75
CA HIS A 239 -23.17 8.25 3.65
C HIS A 239 -21.78 7.77 3.24
N CYS A 240 -21.11 7.01 4.11
CA CYS A 240 -19.82 6.37 3.89
C CYS A 240 -19.94 4.84 3.73
N CYS A 241 -20.88 4.38 2.89
CA CYS A 241 -21.15 2.96 2.69
C CYS A 241 -19.99 2.26 1.98
N MET A 242 -19.06 1.69 2.74
CA MET A 242 -18.15 0.68 2.23
C MET A 242 -19.00 -0.45 1.63
N ARG A 243 -18.77 -0.79 0.36
CA ARG A 243 -19.60 -1.76 -0.35
C ARG A 243 -19.35 -3.17 0.16
N VAL A 244 -18.08 -3.57 0.28
CA VAL A 244 -17.72 -4.92 0.72
C VAL A 244 -16.78 -4.87 1.93
N GLY A 245 -17.12 -5.58 3.01
CA GLY A 245 -16.25 -5.70 4.18
C GLY A 245 -14.99 -6.51 3.86
N PHE A 246 -15.20 -7.77 3.50
CA PHE A 246 -14.15 -8.72 3.12
C PHE A 246 -14.47 -9.36 1.77
N ARG A 247 -13.56 -9.22 0.79
CA ARG A 247 -13.68 -9.76 -0.56
C ARG A 247 -12.57 -10.77 -0.86
N ASN A 248 -12.94 -11.92 -1.42
CA ASN A 248 -12.01 -12.88 -1.99
C ASN A 248 -12.42 -13.26 -3.41
N ASP A 249 -11.60 -12.87 -4.38
CA ASP A 249 -11.84 -13.21 -5.79
C ASP A 249 -11.16 -14.52 -6.22
N VAL A 250 -10.36 -15.13 -5.35
CA VAL A 250 -9.66 -16.38 -5.64
C VAL A 250 -10.58 -17.55 -5.31
N PRO A 251 -11.02 -18.35 -6.31
CA PRO A 251 -11.94 -19.46 -6.06
C PRO A 251 -11.32 -20.50 -5.14
N VAL A 252 -12.12 -21.06 -4.22
CA VAL A 252 -11.65 -21.98 -3.18
C VAL A 252 -11.05 -23.25 -3.80
N GLU A 253 -11.69 -23.78 -4.83
CA GLU A 253 -11.25 -24.94 -5.62
C GLU A 253 -9.90 -24.70 -6.32
N MET A 254 -9.51 -23.44 -6.51
CA MET A 254 -8.23 -23.09 -7.12
C MET A 254 -7.11 -22.91 -6.10
N ALA A 255 -7.39 -22.92 -4.80
CA ALA A 255 -6.43 -22.64 -3.73
C ALA A 255 -6.47 -23.68 -2.58
N GLU A 256 -6.92 -24.91 -2.86
CA GLU A 256 -7.23 -25.93 -1.85
C GLU A 256 -6.11 -26.19 -0.82
N ASP A 257 -4.84 -26.12 -1.22
CA ASP A 257 -3.69 -26.32 -0.33
C ASP A 257 -3.45 -25.14 0.63
N ARG A 258 -3.78 -23.93 0.18
CA ARG A 258 -3.51 -22.66 0.87
C ARG A 258 -4.62 -21.65 0.59
N PRO A 259 -5.84 -21.87 1.11
CA PRO A 259 -6.96 -20.99 0.83
C PRO A 259 -6.79 -19.66 1.55
N ASN A 260 -7.35 -18.60 0.97
CA ASN A 260 -7.48 -17.32 1.66
C ASN A 260 -8.54 -17.44 2.76
N ARG A 261 -8.34 -16.79 3.90
CA ARG A 261 -9.22 -16.94 5.07
C ARG A 261 -9.49 -15.61 5.76
N ALA A 262 -10.72 -15.45 6.24
CA ALA A 262 -11.10 -14.46 7.24
C ALA A 262 -11.41 -15.20 8.57
N ILE A 263 -10.62 -14.95 9.61
CA ILE A 263 -10.67 -15.66 10.90
C ILE A 263 -11.00 -14.65 12.00
N ARG A 264 -12.10 -14.87 12.73
CA ARG A 264 -12.54 -13.96 13.82
C ARG A 264 -12.65 -12.49 13.38
N CYS A 265 -12.93 -12.26 12.09
CA CYS A 265 -13.09 -10.92 11.53
C CYS A 265 -14.49 -10.37 11.83
N ARG A 266 -14.62 -9.04 11.84
CA ARG A 266 -15.89 -8.35 12.12
C ARG A 266 -16.21 -7.31 11.07
N VAL A 267 -17.50 -7.15 10.81
CA VAL A 267 -18.06 -6.10 9.96
C VAL A 267 -18.98 -5.27 10.83
N GLU A 268 -18.76 -3.96 10.90
CA GLU A 268 -19.44 -3.04 11.80
C GLU A 268 -20.03 -1.86 10.99
N GLY A 269 -21.32 -1.55 11.20
CA GLY A 269 -21.99 -0.44 10.52
C GLY A 269 -22.63 -0.79 9.16
N PRO A 270 -23.05 0.22 8.37
CA PRO A 270 -23.82 0.02 7.14
C PRO A 270 -22.93 -0.38 5.96
N ILE A 271 -22.51 -1.64 5.94
CA ILE A 271 -21.72 -2.25 4.86
C ILE A 271 -22.64 -3.15 4.04
N GLU A 272 -22.71 -2.95 2.72
CA GLU A 272 -23.69 -3.65 1.85
C GLU A 272 -23.47 -5.16 1.83
N ILE A 273 -22.22 -5.58 1.71
CA ILE A 273 -21.83 -6.99 1.58
C ILE A 273 -20.75 -7.29 2.63
N PRO A 274 -21.10 -7.93 3.76
CA PRO A 274 -20.13 -8.21 4.82
C PRO A 274 -18.95 -9.08 4.33
N TYR A 275 -19.26 -10.17 3.62
CA TYR A 275 -18.30 -11.15 3.10
C TYR A 275 -18.67 -11.54 1.67
N MET A 276 -17.68 -11.62 0.79
CA MET A 276 -17.80 -12.06 -0.60
C MET A 276 -16.69 -13.05 -0.92
N GLY A 277 -17.04 -14.29 -1.31
CA GLY A 277 -16.07 -15.31 -1.71
C GLY A 277 -15.26 -15.96 -0.58
N PHE A 278 -15.61 -15.71 0.67
CA PHE A 278 -15.09 -16.37 1.87
C PHE A 278 -16.10 -17.36 2.45
#